data_AF-K2CES9-F1
#
_entry.id   AF-K2CES9-F1
#
_cell.length_a   1.000
_cell.length_b   1.000
_cell.length_c   1.000
_cell.angle_alpha   90.00
_cell.angle_beta   90.00
_cell.angle_gamma   90.00
#
_symmetry.space_group_name_H-M   'P 1'
#
loop_
_entity.id
_entity.type
_entity.pdbx_description
1 polymer ?
#
loop_
_entity_poly.entity_id
_entity_poly.type
_entity_poly.pdbx_seq_one_letter_code
_entity_poly.pdbx_strand_id
1 'polypeptide(L)'
;MNDKDILQRFIFENVSVRGELVRLEDSFQTIMQQHNYPPLIQQILGEVLVAASLLSASIKFKGQVTVQFQGKKKLKLLLAQCSHELQLRGLAQWQDQLQEAELLTELKQGLLAIMMDPAVSGGNRYQ
;
A
#
# COMPACT_ATOMS: atom_id res chain seq x y z
N MET A 1 24.77 8.92 3.28
CA MET A 1 23.59 8.51 4.06
C MET A 1 22.80 7.58 3.17
N ASN A 2 22.80 6.27 3.45
CA ASN A 2 22.11 5.31 2.61
C ASN A 2 20.64 5.31 3.05
N ASP A 3 19.82 6.17 2.45
CA ASP A 3 18.38 6.16 2.71
C ASP A 3 17.84 4.81 2.24
N LYS A 4 17.45 3.98 3.19
CA LYS A 4 16.97 2.62 2.93
C LYS A 4 15.54 2.63 2.38
N ASP A 5 14.76 3.65 2.77
CA ASP A 5 13.48 3.97 2.18
C ASP A 5 13.60 5.23 1.32
N ILE A 6 13.19 5.16 0.06
CA ILE A 6 13.29 6.27 -0.90
C ILE A 6 11.97 6.40 -1.65
N LEU A 7 11.51 7.64 -1.84
CA LEU A 7 10.54 7.99 -2.86
C LEU A 7 11.08 9.15 -3.69
N GLN A 8 11.36 8.89 -4.97
CA GLN A 8 11.93 9.87 -5.89
C GLN A 8 10.99 10.11 -7.06
N ARG A 9 10.59 11.38 -7.25
CA ARG A 9 9.84 11.81 -8.42
C ARG A 9 10.81 12.26 -9.51
N PHE A 10 10.45 12.00 -10.75
CA PHE A 10 11.19 12.45 -11.93
C PHE A 10 10.24 12.82 -13.07
N ILE A 11 10.75 13.58 -14.04
CA ILE A 11 10.01 13.99 -15.23
C ILE A 11 10.87 13.69 -16.45
N PHE A 12 10.23 13.32 -17.55
CA PHE A 12 10.90 13.23 -18.83
C PHE A 12 10.81 14.60 -19.51
N GLU A 13 11.94 15.26 -19.78
CA GLU A 13 11.92 16.65 -20.29
C GLU A 13 11.25 16.79 -21.67
N ASN A 14 11.37 15.75 -22.51
CA ASN A 14 10.94 15.78 -23.91
C ASN A 14 9.56 15.15 -24.16
N VAL A 15 8.89 14.62 -23.13
CA VAL A 15 7.53 14.05 -23.23
C VAL A 15 6.72 14.38 -21.98
N SER A 16 5.40 14.57 -22.10
CA SER A 16 4.52 14.93 -20.98
C SER A 16 4.23 13.75 -20.03
N VAL A 17 5.28 13.13 -19.50
CA VAL A 17 5.24 11.97 -18.61
C VAL A 17 6.03 12.30 -17.34
N ARG A 18 5.43 11.98 -16.19
CA ARG A 18 6.08 12.00 -14.88
C ARG A 18 6.22 10.57 -14.40
N GLY A 19 7.31 10.29 -13.70
CA GLY A 19 7.58 9.00 -13.09
C GLY A 19 7.88 9.13 -11.61
N GLU A 20 7.72 8.02 -10.91
CA GLU A 20 8.02 7.90 -9.49
C GLU A 20 8.75 6.57 -9.27
N LEU A 21 9.78 6.59 -8.44
CA LEU A 21 10.52 5.42 -7.99
C LEU A 21 10.36 5.32 -6.48
N VAL A 22 10.01 4.13 -5.99
CA VAL A 22 9.95 3.85 -4.57
C VAL A 22 10.80 2.64 -4.22
N ARG A 23 11.50 2.72 -3.09
CA ARG A 23 12.17 1.61 -2.43
C ARG A 23 11.75 1.63 -0.97
N LEU A 24 11.31 0.49 -0.45
CA LEU A 24 10.94 0.29 0.95
C LEU A 24 11.74 -0.89 1.47
N GLU A 25 12.69 -0.64 2.37
CA GLU A 25 13.51 -1.64 3.03
C GLU A 25 13.20 -1.64 4.54
N ASP A 26 13.49 -0.56 5.26
CA ASP A 26 13.32 -0.50 6.72
C ASP A 26 11.83 -0.52 7.10
N SER A 27 10.99 0.27 6.41
CA SER A 27 9.54 0.25 6.61
C SER A 27 8.93 -1.11 6.32
N PHE A 28 9.38 -1.77 5.26
CA PHE A 28 8.91 -3.11 4.91
C PHE A 28 9.30 -4.13 5.98
N GLN A 29 10.57 -4.18 6.38
CA GLN A 29 11.06 -5.08 7.43
C GLN A 29 10.32 -4.85 8.75
N THR A 30 10.12 -3.60 9.14
CA THR A 30 9.39 -3.24 10.36
C THR A 30 7.96 -3.78 10.35
N ILE A 31 7.24 -3.65 9.24
CA ILE A 31 5.87 -4.16 9.10
C ILE A 31 5.85 -5.70 9.09
N MET A 32 6.80 -6.33 8.39
CA MET A 32 6.89 -7.80 8.35
C MET A 32 7.23 -8.42 9.70
N GLN A 33 7.90 -7.70 10.60
CA GLN A 33 8.21 -8.18 11.96
C GLN A 33 7.02 -8.13 12.92
N GLN A 34 5.93 -7.42 12.58
CA GLN A 34 4.75 -7.30 13.45
C GLN A 34 3.93 -8.60 13.53
N HIS A 35 4.00 -9.44 12.49
CA HIS A 35 3.29 -10.72 12.43
C HIS A 35 4.11 -11.75 11.64
N ASN A 36 3.91 -13.05 11.91
CA ASN A 36 4.55 -14.14 11.17
C ASN A 36 3.88 -14.36 9.81
N TYR A 37 4.06 -13.43 8.88
CA TYR A 37 3.52 -13.52 7.53
C TYR A 37 4.23 -14.62 6.72
N PRO A 38 3.50 -15.56 6.09
CA PRO A 38 4.08 -16.47 5.11
C PRO A 38 4.65 -15.69 3.90
N PRO A 39 5.64 -16.24 3.17
CA PRO A 39 6.30 -15.51 2.07
C PRO A 39 5.35 -14.90 1.04
N LEU A 40 4.28 -15.61 0.66
CA LEU A 40 3.28 -15.10 -0.28
C LEU A 40 2.53 -13.87 0.26
N ILE A 41 2.22 -13.86 1.57
CA ILE A 41 1.56 -12.73 2.22
C ILE A 41 2.53 -11.54 2.35
N GLN A 42 3.81 -11.80 2.66
CA GLN A 42 4.84 -10.76 2.68
C GLN A 42 4.94 -10.07 1.31
N GLN A 43 4.97 -10.85 0.23
CA GLN A 43 5.08 -10.33 -1.13
C GLN A 43 3.89 -9.42 -1.47
N ILE A 44 2.65 -9.91 -1.36
CA ILE A 44 1.49 -9.11 -1.76
C ILE A 44 1.25 -7.91 -0.83
N LEU A 45 1.55 -8.03 0.47
CA LEU A 45 1.50 -6.88 1.38
C LEU A 45 2.56 -5.84 0.99
N GLY A 46 3.76 -6.27 0.57
CA GLY A 46 4.79 -5.40 0.02
C GLY A 46 4.35 -4.66 -1.23
N GLU A 47 3.71 -5.36 -2.18
CA GLU A 47 3.15 -4.76 -3.39
C GLU A 47 2.11 -3.68 -3.06
N VAL A 48 1.22 -3.95 -2.09
CA VAL A 48 0.18 -3.01 -1.66
C VAL A 48 0.77 -1.81 -0.90
N LEU A 49 1.84 -2.01 -0.12
CA LEU A 49 2.60 -0.91 0.52
C LEU A 49 3.24 0.01 -0.51
N VAL A 50 3.91 -0.57 -1.53
CA VAL A 50 4.51 0.16 -2.64
C VAL A 50 3.44 0.94 -3.42
N ALA A 51 2.30 0.33 -3.70
CA ALA A 51 1.18 0.99 -4.38
C ALA A 51 0.65 2.18 -3.57
N ALA A 52 0.46 2.02 -2.26
CA ALA A 52 0.02 3.11 -1.39
C ALA A 52 1.02 4.28 -1.36
N SER A 53 2.32 4.00 -1.33
CA SER A 53 3.38 5.02 -1.37
C SER A 53 3.37 5.83 -2.66
N LEU A 54 3.30 5.15 -3.81
CA LEU A 54 3.25 5.81 -5.13
C LEU A 54 1.98 6.65 -5.28
N LEU A 55 0.82 6.11 -4.86
CA LEU A 55 -0.44 6.86 -4.89
C LEU A 55 -0.38 8.11 -4.00
N SER A 56 0.19 7.99 -2.79
CA SER A 56 0.39 9.12 -1.86
C SER A 56 1.26 10.21 -2.50
N ALA A 57 2.33 9.83 -3.20
CA ALA A 57 3.19 10.79 -3.87
C ALA A 57 2.53 11.52 -5.06
N SER A 58 1.53 10.93 -5.69
CA SER A 58 0.80 11.57 -6.78
C SER A 58 -0.26 12.59 -6.32
N ILE A 59 -0.56 12.66 -5.02
CA ILE A 59 -1.62 13.48 -4.45
C ILE A 59 -1.11 14.86 -3.99
N LYS A 60 -1.89 15.90 -4.28
CA LYS A 60 -1.54 17.31 -3.99
C LYS A 60 -2.03 17.82 -2.62
N PHE A 61 -2.81 17.04 -1.88
CA PHE A 61 -3.37 17.44 -0.59
C PHE A 61 -2.63 16.79 0.58
N LYS A 62 -2.68 17.42 1.75
CA LYS A 62 -2.20 16.83 3.01
C LYS A 62 -3.25 15.88 3.55
N GLY A 63 -2.88 14.64 3.83
CA GLY A 63 -3.81 13.61 4.26
C GLY A 63 -3.18 12.23 4.19
N GLN A 64 -4.02 11.25 3.93
CA GLN A 64 -3.68 9.85 3.94
C GLN A 64 -4.34 9.10 2.79
N VAL A 65 -3.58 8.18 2.19
CA VAL A 65 -4.08 7.22 1.21
C VAL A 65 -4.16 5.86 1.88
N THR A 66 -5.28 5.19 1.70
CA THR A 66 -5.47 3.81 2.14
C THR A 66 -5.81 2.95 0.92
N VAL A 67 -5.00 1.92 0.67
CA VAL A 67 -5.27 0.86 -0.31
C VAL A 67 -5.74 -0.35 0.48
N GLN A 68 -6.98 -0.77 0.25
CA GLN A 68 -7.61 -1.87 0.96
C GLN A 68 -8.15 -2.91 -0.01
N PHE A 69 -7.75 -4.17 0.16
CA PHE A 69 -8.40 -5.30 -0.46
C PHE A 69 -9.23 -6.06 0.57
N GLN A 70 -10.52 -6.25 0.29
CA GLN A 70 -11.43 -7.07 1.09
C GLN A 70 -11.79 -8.33 0.29
N GLY A 71 -11.31 -9.49 0.74
CA GLY A 71 -11.62 -10.77 0.10
C GLY A 71 -12.64 -11.60 0.88
N LYS A 72 -13.08 -12.70 0.27
CA LYS A 72 -14.17 -13.54 0.79
C LYS A 72 -13.69 -14.82 1.46
N LYS A 73 -12.54 -15.37 1.05
CA LYS A 73 -12.08 -16.72 1.42
C LYS A 73 -10.72 -16.66 2.12
N LYS A 74 -9.65 -17.16 1.53
CA LYS A 74 -8.36 -17.36 2.21
C LYS A 74 -7.64 -16.04 2.45
N LEU A 75 -7.71 -15.10 1.52
CA LEU A 75 -7.21 -13.73 1.73
C LEU A 75 -8.38 -12.85 2.15
N LYS A 76 -8.47 -12.50 3.44
CA LYS A 76 -9.62 -11.75 3.99
C LYS A 76 -9.43 -10.24 3.86
N LEU A 77 -8.23 -9.76 4.15
CA LEU A 77 -7.91 -8.35 4.18
C LEU A 77 -6.45 -8.12 3.76
N LEU A 78 -6.21 -7.16 2.89
CA LEU A 78 -4.94 -6.45 2.79
C LEU A 78 -5.22 -4.98 3.01
N LEU A 79 -4.40 -4.32 3.79
CA LEU A 79 -4.49 -2.89 4.03
C LEU A 79 -3.08 -2.34 3.99
N ALA A 80 -2.85 -1.34 3.15
CA ALA A 80 -1.70 -0.46 3.24
C ALA A 80 -2.19 0.97 3.33
N GLN A 81 -1.49 1.76 4.14
CA GLN A 81 -1.84 3.12 4.40
C GLN A 81 -0.57 3.96 4.38
N CYS A 82 -0.58 5.06 3.64
CA CYS A 82 0.55 5.98 3.50
C CYS A 82 0.08 7.41 3.76
N SER A 83 0.72 8.11 4.70
CA SER A 83 0.47 9.54 4.89
C SER A 83 1.23 10.38 3.86
N HIS A 84 0.87 11.66 3.75
CA HIS A 84 1.61 12.64 2.96
C HIS A 84 3.05 12.89 3.46
N GLU A 85 3.37 12.52 4.71
CA GLU A 85 4.75 12.48 5.23
C GLU A 85 5.45 11.12 4.99
N LEU A 86 4.89 10.27 4.13
CA LEU A 86 5.39 8.93 3.81
C LEU A 86 5.42 7.95 4.99
N GLN A 87 4.65 8.22 6.05
CA GLN A 87 4.48 7.26 7.14
C GLN A 87 3.63 6.08 6.65
N LEU A 88 4.19 4.89 6.73
CA LEU A 88 3.56 3.66 6.24
C LEU A 88 3.01 2.80 7.37
N ARG A 89 1.85 2.20 7.10
CA ARG A 89 1.26 1.13 7.91
C ARG A 89 0.72 0.07 6.98
N GLY A 90 0.79 -1.18 7.40
CA GLY A 90 0.19 -2.27 6.64
C GLY A 90 -0.20 -3.43 7.54
N LEU A 91 -1.24 -4.14 7.13
CA LEU A 91 -1.65 -5.39 7.75
C LEU A 91 -2.31 -6.30 6.72
N ALA A 92 -2.17 -7.60 6.93
CA ALA A 92 -2.89 -8.62 6.19
C ALA A 92 -3.65 -9.52 7.14
N GLN A 93 -4.85 -9.94 6.74
CA GLN A 93 -5.58 -11.03 7.38
C GLN A 93 -5.81 -12.12 6.36
N TRP A 94 -5.42 -13.33 6.73
CA TRP A 94 -5.56 -14.52 5.90
C TRP A 94 -5.99 -15.71 6.76
N GLN A 95 -6.51 -16.73 6.10
CA GLN A 95 -6.92 -18.00 6.68
C GLN A 95 -6.28 -19.12 5.88
N ASP A 96 -5.90 -20.18 6.60
CA ASP A 96 -5.23 -21.36 6.05
C ASP A 96 -3.95 -21.02 5.27
N GLN A 97 -3.35 -22.04 4.67
CA GLN A 97 -2.24 -21.83 3.74
C GLN A 97 -2.81 -21.37 2.39
N LEU A 98 -2.63 -20.09 2.08
CA LEU A 98 -2.87 -19.54 0.75
C LEU A 98 -1.74 -19.96 -0.19
N GLN A 99 -2.08 -20.61 -1.29
CA GLN A 99 -1.12 -20.97 -2.33
C GLN A 99 -1.11 -19.94 -3.46
N GLU A 100 0.02 -19.81 -4.15
CA GLU A 100 0.18 -18.84 -5.24
C GLU A 100 -0.82 -19.07 -6.38
N ALA A 101 -1.10 -20.35 -6.72
CA ALA A 101 -2.10 -20.72 -7.72
C ALA A 101 -3.53 -20.25 -7.36
N GLU A 102 -3.83 -20.05 -6.08
CA GLU A 102 -5.14 -19.61 -5.59
C GLU A 102 -5.25 -18.09 -5.53
N LEU A 103 -4.12 -17.37 -5.47
CA LEU A 103 -4.07 -15.93 -5.20
C LEU A 103 -4.89 -15.13 -6.21
N LEU A 104 -4.69 -15.35 -7.51
CA LEU A 104 -5.42 -14.61 -8.54
C LEU A 104 -6.93 -14.86 -8.45
N THR A 105 -7.32 -16.08 -8.09
CA THR A 105 -8.74 -16.45 -7.92
C THR A 105 -9.35 -15.75 -6.71
N GLU A 106 -8.60 -15.67 -5.60
CA GLU A 106 -8.99 -14.94 -4.40
C GLU A 106 -9.14 -13.44 -4.70
N LEU A 107 -8.17 -12.84 -5.39
CA LEU A 107 -8.20 -11.42 -5.77
C LEU A 107 -9.39 -11.07 -6.67
N LYS A 108 -9.72 -11.93 -7.64
CA LYS A 108 -10.89 -11.74 -8.53
C LYS A 108 -12.24 -11.77 -7.80
N GLN A 109 -12.30 -12.34 -6.59
CA GLN A 109 -13.54 -12.48 -5.81
C GLN A 109 -13.68 -11.40 -4.73
N GLY A 110 -12.65 -10.58 -4.52
CA GLY A 110 -12.65 -9.50 -3.54
C GLY A 110 -12.92 -8.13 -4.17
N LEU A 111 -12.88 -7.12 -3.31
CA LEU A 111 -13.00 -5.71 -3.67
C LEU A 111 -11.71 -4.99 -3.31
N LEU A 112 -11.13 -4.28 -4.28
CA LEU A 112 -10.06 -3.32 -4.03
C LEU A 112 -10.66 -1.91 -3.93
N ALA A 113 -10.44 -1.25 -2.81
CA ALA A 113 -10.85 0.11 -2.56
C ALA A 113 -9.61 0.99 -2.31
N ILE A 114 -9.64 2.20 -2.87
CA ILE A 114 -8.65 3.24 -2.58
C ILE A 114 -9.41 4.38 -1.92
N MET A 115 -9.04 4.69 -0.69
CA MET A 115 -9.62 5.78 0.10
C MET A 115 -8.62 6.90 0.25
N MET A 116 -9.11 8.12 0.17
CA MET A 116 -8.32 9.35 0.23
C MET A 116 -8.92 10.22 1.33
N ASP A 117 -8.22 10.28 2.46
CA ASP A 117 -8.67 11.01 3.65
C ASP A 117 -7.86 12.31 3.77
N PRO A 118 -8.39 13.46 3.31
CA PRO A 118 -7.72 14.74 3.50
C PRO A 118 -7.68 15.10 4.98
N ALA A 119 -6.54 15.63 5.45
CA ALA A 119 -6.36 16.18 6.78
C ALA A 119 -7.05 17.56 6.86
N VAL A 120 -8.37 17.61 6.68
CA VAL A 120 -9.12 18.86 6.84
C VAL A 120 -9.25 19.14 8.32
N SER A 121 -8.65 20.23 8.79
CA SER A 121 -9.04 20.85 10.06
C SER A 121 -10.46 21.41 9.90
N GLY A 122 -11.48 20.64 10.30
CA GLY A 122 -12.83 21.17 10.57
C GLY A 122 -13.95 20.94 9.54
N GLY A 123 -13.96 19.85 8.76
CA GLY A 123 -15.10 19.49 7.89
C GLY A 123 -15.58 18.07 8.16
N ASN A 124 -16.88 17.90 8.45
CA ASN A 124 -17.51 16.61 8.77
C ASN A 124 -17.06 15.47 7.85
N ARG A 125 -16.72 14.33 8.47
CA ARG A 125 -16.53 13.06 7.78
C ARG A 125 -17.79 12.73 6.99
N TYR A 126 -17.69 12.68 5.66
CA TYR A 126 -18.70 12.05 4.83
C TYR A 126 -18.52 10.53 4.98
N GLN A 127 -19.51 9.89 5.61
CA GLN A 127 -19.72 8.45 5.55
C GLN A 127 -20.73 8.15 4.44
#